data_AF-A0A6A5HVK8-F1
#
_entry.id   AF-A0A6A5HVK8-F1
#
_cell.length_a   1.000
_cell.length_b   1.000
_cell.length_c   1.000
_cell.angle_alpha   90.00
_cell.angle_beta   90.00
_cell.angle_gamma   90.00
#
_symmetry.space_group_name_H-M   'P 1'
#
loop_
_entity.id
_entity.type
_entity.pdbx_description
1 polymer ?
#
loop_
_entity_poly.entity_id
_entity_poly.type
_entity_poly.pdbx_seq_one_letter_code
_entity_poly.pdbx_strand_id
1 'polypeptide(L)'
;MLFDLQAEFKMLCIRPKGSEDENLLWNKISSNLELVECLISYSSVVPDFRPVFNSWPQDISIWCSYWFNLESLLACPCTKITLVQSHLENQDLDKIFKNWKAGGFLNLERL
;
A
#
# COMPACT_ATOMS: atom_id res chain seq x y z
N MET A 1 -11.62 -1.70 20.28
CA MET A 1 -10.97 -2.06 19.00
C MET A 1 -9.89 -1.01 18.71
N LEU A 2 -8.79 -1.34 18.01
CA LEU A 2 -7.61 -0.46 17.86
C LEU A 2 -7.95 0.98 17.38
N PHE A 3 -9.04 1.12 16.62
CA PHE A 3 -9.52 2.39 16.05
C PHE A 3 -10.76 2.97 16.75
N ASP A 4 -11.21 2.43 17.89
CA ASP A 4 -12.35 2.99 18.65
C ASP A 4 -11.96 4.25 19.45
N LEU A 5 -10.68 4.63 19.41
CA LEU A 5 -10.18 5.89 19.93
C LEU A 5 -10.18 6.87 18.76
N GLN A 6 -10.96 7.95 18.84
CA GLN A 6 -11.10 9.03 17.82
C GLN A 6 -9.80 9.81 17.52
N ALA A 7 -8.63 9.25 17.82
CA ALA A 7 -7.34 9.86 17.51
C ALA A 7 -6.89 9.46 16.10
N GLU A 8 -6.61 10.45 15.27
CA GLU A 8 -5.88 10.24 14.01
C GLU A 8 -4.48 9.68 14.33
N PHE A 9 -4.13 8.58 13.67
CA PHE A 9 -2.82 7.96 13.76
C PHE A 9 -1.90 8.58 12.72
N LYS A 10 -0.91 9.34 13.18
CA LYS A 10 0.13 9.90 12.32
C LYS A 10 0.88 8.82 11.52
N MET A 11 1.11 7.66 12.12
CA MET A 11 1.85 6.58 11.48
C MET A 11 1.46 5.21 12.03
N LEU A 12 1.15 4.28 11.14
CA LEU A 12 0.93 2.87 11.44
C LEU A 12 2.04 2.03 10.79
N CYS A 13 2.75 1.25 11.60
CA CYS A 13 3.79 0.34 11.15
C CYS A 13 3.35 -1.11 11.40
N ILE A 14 3.39 -1.94 10.36
CA ILE A 14 3.00 -3.36 10.43
C ILE A 14 4.09 -4.26 9.85
N ARG A 15 4.21 -5.46 10.39
CA ARG A 15 5.07 -6.52 9.88
C ARG A 15 4.36 -7.88 10.00
N PRO A 16 3.42 -8.19 9.09
CA PRO A 16 2.81 -9.51 9.05
C PRO A 16 3.89 -10.58 8.81
N LYS A 17 3.92 -11.64 9.62
CA LYS A 17 4.77 -12.82 9.40
C LYS A 17 4.08 -13.84 8.51
N GLY A 18 2.76 -13.71 8.31
CA GLY A 18 1.99 -14.44 7.31
C GLY A 18 1.18 -15.60 7.88
N SER A 19 1.00 -15.70 9.20
CA SER A 19 0.05 -16.67 9.75
C SER A 19 -1.39 -16.32 9.37
N GLU A 20 -2.30 -17.30 9.42
CA GLU A 20 -3.72 -17.07 9.12
C GLU A 20 -4.34 -16.02 10.05
N ASP A 21 -4.06 -16.10 11.36
CA ASP A 21 -4.52 -15.13 12.35
C ASP A 21 -3.98 -13.71 12.09
N GLU A 22 -2.71 -13.58 11.70
CA GLU A 22 -2.12 -12.29 11.36
C GLU A 22 -2.73 -11.71 10.08
N ASN A 23 -3.01 -12.56 9.09
CA ASN A 23 -3.69 -12.16 7.85
C ASN A 23 -5.12 -11.68 8.13
N LEU A 24 -5.87 -12.39 9.00
CA LEU A 24 -7.20 -11.97 9.44
C LEU A 24 -7.16 -10.63 10.19
N LEU A 25 -6.20 -10.47 11.10
CA LEU A 25 -5.99 -9.21 11.81
C LEU A 25 -5.65 -8.09 10.84
N TRP A 26 -4.77 -8.35 9.88
CA TRP A 26 -4.36 -7.35 8.90
C TRP A 26 -5.51 -6.95 7.96
N ASN A 27 -6.35 -7.89 7.53
CA ASN A 27 -7.59 -7.58 6.80
C ASN A 27 -8.51 -6.66 7.61
N LYS A 28 -8.66 -6.93 8.91
CA LYS A 28 -9.47 -6.07 9.78
C LYS A 28 -8.89 -4.66 9.92
N ILE A 29 -7.57 -4.53 10.04
CA ILE A 29 -6.88 -3.23 10.15
C ILE A 29 -6.96 -2.46 8.83
N SER A 30 -6.61 -3.08 7.70
CA SER A 30 -6.59 -2.46 6.37
C SER A 30 -7.96 -1.91 5.94
N SER A 31 -9.05 -2.50 6.44
CA SER A 31 -10.40 -1.99 6.20
C SER A 31 -10.75 -0.68 6.93
N ASN A 32 -9.90 -0.18 7.84
CA ASN A 32 -10.13 1.01 8.68
C ASN A 32 -8.95 2.00 8.65
N LEU A 33 -8.28 2.18 7.51
CA LEU A 33 -7.10 3.06 7.40
C LEU A 33 -7.44 4.54 7.22
N GLU A 34 -8.71 4.93 7.28
CA GLU A 34 -9.13 6.34 7.11
C GLU A 34 -8.55 7.27 8.18
N LEU A 35 -8.24 6.72 9.36
CA LEU A 35 -7.63 7.45 10.46
C LEU A 35 -6.09 7.42 10.43
N VAL A 36 -5.48 6.82 9.40
CA VAL A 36 -4.03 6.65 9.29
C VAL A 36 -3.47 7.59 8.24
N GLU A 37 -2.61 8.53 8.65
CA GLU A 37 -1.94 9.44 7.73
C GLU A 37 -0.87 8.71 6.91
N CYS A 38 -0.03 7.90 7.59
CA CYS A 38 1.07 7.17 6.98
C CYS A 38 1.04 5.68 7.34
N LEU A 39 1.06 4.79 6.33
CA LEU A 39 1.22 3.35 6.52
C LEU A 39 2.61 2.90 6.11
N ILE A 40 3.28 2.15 6.98
CA ILE A 40 4.51 1.42 6.68
C ILE A 40 4.24 -0.08 6.81
N SER A 41 4.27 -0.80 5.69
CA SER A 41 4.08 -2.24 5.65
C SER A 41 5.38 -2.96 5.31
N TYR A 42 5.84 -3.79 6.23
CA TYR A 42 6.98 -4.67 6.04
C TYR A 42 6.55 -6.06 5.63
N SER A 43 7.20 -6.59 4.59
CA SER A 43 7.23 -7.99 4.13
C SER A 43 6.01 -8.82 4.49
N SER A 44 5.06 -8.92 3.57
CA SER A 44 4.09 -10.01 3.57
C SER A 44 4.60 -11.08 2.60
N VAL A 45 5.15 -12.17 3.16
CA VAL A 45 5.77 -13.26 2.38
C VAL A 45 4.71 -14.18 1.74
N VAL A 46 3.43 -14.00 2.06
CA VAL A 46 2.35 -14.86 1.59
C VAL A 46 1.84 -14.32 0.24
N PRO A 47 2.09 -15.01 -0.89
CA PRO A 47 1.71 -14.49 -2.21
C PRO A 47 0.20 -14.39 -2.41
N ASP A 48 -0.55 -15.25 -1.73
CA ASP A 48 -2.00 -15.39 -1.90
C ASP A 48 -2.81 -14.43 -1.03
N PHE A 49 -2.18 -13.80 -0.03
CA PHE A 49 -2.87 -12.86 0.83
C PHE A 49 -2.98 -11.50 0.14
N ARG A 50 -4.20 -10.94 0.07
CA ARG A 50 -4.44 -9.57 -0.39
C ARG A 50 -5.28 -8.80 0.64
N PRO A 51 -4.74 -7.72 1.23
CA PRO A 51 -5.50 -6.90 2.18
C PRO A 51 -6.61 -6.15 1.47
N VAL A 52 -7.75 -6.02 2.13
CA VAL A 52 -8.90 -5.25 1.64
C VAL A 52 -8.83 -3.83 2.18
N PHE A 53 -8.73 -2.85 1.27
CA PHE A 53 -8.71 -1.43 1.61
C PHE A 53 -10.05 -0.80 1.28
N ASN A 54 -10.73 -0.26 2.29
CA ASN A 54 -11.91 0.60 2.10
C ASN A 54 -11.52 2.06 1.87
N SER A 55 -10.35 2.44 2.37
CA SER A 55 -9.72 3.75 2.24
C SER A 55 -8.21 3.58 2.22
N TRP A 56 -7.53 4.60 1.71
CA TRP A 56 -6.08 4.64 1.63
C TRP A 56 -5.53 5.77 2.49
N PRO A 57 -4.41 5.56 3.20
CA PRO A 57 -3.62 6.64 3.80
C PRO A 57 -3.14 7.65 2.75
N GLN A 58 -2.74 8.83 3.19
CA GLN A 58 -2.08 9.82 2.32
C GLN A 58 -0.72 9.31 1.84
N ASP A 59 0.04 8.73 2.77
CA ASP A 59 1.39 8.24 2.53
C ASP A 59 1.48 6.73 2.79
N ILE A 60 2.11 6.00 1.86
CA ILE A 60 2.41 4.59 2.06
C ILE A 60 3.88 4.27 1.78
N SER A 61 4.45 3.38 2.58
CA SER A 61 5.74 2.75 2.36
C SER A 61 5.59 1.23 2.44
N ILE A 62 5.76 0.55 1.31
CA ILE A 62 5.55 -0.89 1.19
C ILE A 62 6.88 -1.58 0.88
N TRP A 63 7.25 -2.55 1.70
CA TRP A 63 8.50 -3.29 1.58
C TRP A 63 8.20 -4.75 1.25
N CYS A 64 8.82 -5.29 0.19
CA CYS A 64 8.83 -6.72 -0.16
C CYS A 64 7.47 -7.42 0.02
N SER A 65 6.39 -6.84 -0.51
CA SER A 65 5.03 -7.33 -0.30
C SER A 65 4.37 -7.71 -1.61
N TYR A 66 3.97 -8.98 -1.75
CA TYR A 66 3.34 -9.52 -2.98
C TYR A 66 1.98 -8.90 -3.30
N TRP A 67 1.25 -8.47 -2.27
CA TRP A 67 -0.11 -7.94 -2.43
C TRP A 67 -0.16 -6.56 -3.09
N PHE A 68 0.95 -5.80 -3.07
CA PHE A 68 1.03 -4.48 -3.70
C PHE A 68 1.67 -4.61 -5.09
N ASN A 69 0.84 -4.80 -6.11
CA ASN A 69 1.24 -4.99 -7.50
C ASN A 69 0.91 -3.75 -8.35
N LEU A 70 1.08 -3.87 -9.67
CA LEU A 70 0.81 -2.76 -10.60
C LEU A 70 -0.63 -2.26 -10.49
N GLU A 71 -1.63 -3.14 -10.40
CA GLU A 71 -3.04 -2.74 -10.28
C GLU A 71 -3.26 -1.90 -9.00
N SER A 72 -2.73 -2.36 -7.87
CA SER A 72 -2.78 -1.62 -6.60
C SER A 72 -2.13 -0.23 -6.73
N LEU A 73 -0.96 -0.15 -7.39
CA LEU A 73 -0.24 1.10 -7.61
C LEU A 73 -1.03 2.10 -8.45
N LEU A 74 -1.70 1.63 -9.52
CA LEU A 74 -2.47 2.50 -10.41
C LEU A 74 -3.80 2.96 -9.77
N ALA A 75 -4.33 2.20 -8.80
CA ALA A 75 -5.61 2.48 -8.13
C ALA A 75 -5.47 3.26 -6.80
N CYS A 76 -4.30 3.26 -6.16
CA CYS A 76 -4.03 3.97 -4.89
C CYS A 76 -4.22 5.49 -5.10
N PRO A 77 -5.15 6.16 -4.40
CA PRO A 77 -5.31 7.62 -4.43
C PRO A 77 -4.26 8.34 -3.55
N CYS A 78 -3.18 7.65 -3.21
CA CYS A 78 -2.18 8.05 -2.23
C CYS A 78 -1.31 9.19 -2.80
N THR A 79 -1.01 10.20 -1.99
CA THR A 79 -0.18 11.34 -2.39
C THR A 79 1.28 10.92 -2.56
N LYS A 80 1.77 10.04 -1.67
CA LYS A 80 3.13 9.54 -1.70
C LYS A 80 3.17 8.03 -1.56
N ILE A 81 3.85 7.38 -2.51
CA ILE A 81 4.04 5.93 -2.53
C ILE A 81 5.53 5.64 -2.56
N THR A 82 6.02 4.93 -1.55
CA THR A 82 7.40 4.44 -1.48
C THR A 82 7.39 2.92 -1.57
N LEU A 83 8.01 2.37 -2.61
CA LEU A 83 8.14 0.93 -2.79
C LEU A 83 9.60 0.52 -2.60
N VAL A 84 9.85 -0.42 -1.70
CA VAL A 84 11.20 -0.93 -1.40
C VAL A 84 11.22 -2.43 -1.68
N GLN A 85 12.16 -2.87 -2.53
CA GLN A 85 12.26 -4.27 -2.96
C GLN A 85 10.91 -4.83 -3.46
N SER A 86 10.19 -4.05 -4.27
CA SER A 86 8.90 -4.46 -4.81
C SER A 86 9.02 -5.60 -5.82
N HIS A 87 7.93 -6.32 -6.03
CA HIS A 87 7.80 -7.34 -7.08
C HIS A 87 7.39 -6.75 -8.45
N LEU A 88 7.38 -5.42 -8.59
CA LEU A 88 7.15 -4.77 -9.89
C LEU A 88 8.34 -5.03 -10.81
N GLU A 89 8.05 -5.48 -12.01
CA GLU A 89 9.08 -5.79 -13.01
C GLU A 89 9.31 -4.59 -13.95
N ASN A 90 10.40 -4.64 -14.72
CA ASN A 90 10.71 -3.59 -15.71
C ASN A 90 9.56 -3.33 -16.69
N GLN A 91 8.83 -4.39 -17.07
CA GLN A 91 7.65 -4.28 -17.94
C GLN A 91 6.48 -3.50 -17.30
N ASP A 92 6.37 -3.49 -15.98
CA ASP A 92 5.36 -2.72 -15.26
C ASP A 92 5.76 -1.25 -15.18
N LEU A 93 7.06 -0.99 -14.97
CA LEU A 93 7.62 0.36 -15.08
C LEU A 93 7.40 0.95 -16.48
N ASP A 94 7.59 0.16 -17.54
CA ASP A 94 7.31 0.60 -18.91
C ASP A 94 5.85 1.02 -19.10
N LYS A 95 4.89 0.30 -18.50
CA LYS A 95 3.46 0.67 -18.54
C LYS A 95 3.21 1.98 -17.80
N ILE A 96 3.81 2.15 -16.61
CA ILE A 96 3.70 3.38 -15.82
C ILE A 96 4.26 4.56 -16.62
N PHE A 97 5.47 4.43 -17.18
CA PHE A 97 6.10 5.49 -17.96
C PHE A 97 5.33 5.83 -19.23
N LYS A 98 4.77 4.84 -19.93
CA LYS A 98 3.92 5.09 -21.11
C LYS A 98 2.67 5.88 -20.73
N ASN A 99 2.00 5.49 -19.65
CA ASN A 99 0.81 6.19 -19.17
C ASN A 99 1.14 7.62 -18.70
N TRP A 100 2.23 7.79 -17.95
CA TRP A 100 2.72 9.11 -17.55
C TRP A 100 3.06 10.02 -18.75
N LYS A 101 3.79 9.50 -19.74
CA LYS A 101 4.09 10.24 -20.98
C LYS A 101 2.85 10.61 -21.79
N ALA A 102 1.76 9.85 -21.67
CA ALA A 102 0.48 10.15 -22.31
C ALA A 102 -0.37 11.17 -21.51
N GLY A 103 0.14 11.72 -20.42
CA GLY A 103 -0.56 12.68 -19.57
C GLY A 103 -1.33 12.05 -18.40
N GLY A 104 -1.16 10.74 -18.16
CA GLY A 104 -1.61 10.09 -16.93
C GLY A 104 -0.74 10.45 -15.72
N PHE A 105 -1.22 10.16 -14.51
CA PHE A 105 -0.49 10.40 -13.25
C PHE A 105 0.00 11.84 -13.06
N LEU A 106 -0.95 12.79 -12.97
CA LEU A 106 -0.67 14.22 -12.78
C LEU A 106 0.19 14.54 -11.56
N ASN A 107 0.25 13.62 -10.59
CA ASN A 107 1.01 13.77 -9.34
C ASN A 107 2.45 13.21 -9.43
N LEU A 108 2.87 12.63 -10.57
CA LEU A 108 4.25 12.19 -10.79
C LEU A 108 5.10 13.35 -11.31
N GLU A 109 5.86 13.97 -10.42
CA GLU A 109 6.88 14.94 -10.76
C GLU A 109 8.17 14.26 -11.21
N ARG A 110 8.78 14.78 -12.28
CA ARG A 110 10.13 14.37 -12.69
C ARG A 110 11.14 15.12 -11.82
N LEU A 111 11.71 14.43 -10.83
CA LEU A 111 12.82 14.92 -10.01
C LEU A 111 14.10 15.15 -10.84
#